data_AF-A0A1S1P6L5-F1
#
_entry.id   AF-A0A1S1P6L5-F1
#
_cell.length_a   1.000
_cell.length_b   1.000
_cell.length_c   1.000
_cell.angle_alpha   90.00
_cell.angle_beta   90.00
_cell.angle_gamma   90.00
#
_symmetry.space_group_name_H-M   'P 1'
#
loop_
_entity.id
_entity.type
_entity.pdbx_description
1 polymer ?
#
loop_
_entity_poly.entity_id
_entity_poly.type
_entity_poly.pdbx_seq_one_letter_code
_entity_poly.pdbx_strand_id
1 'polypeptide(L)' 'MRRKGDLPQKMCAQCGRPFAWRKKWERVWDEVRYCSDRCRTEAKREARKS' A
#
# COMPACT_ATOMS: atom_id res chain seq x y z
N MET A 1 16.42 20.14 13.41
CA MET A 1 16.87 18.75 13.17
C MET A 1 15.73 17.97 12.50
N ARG A 2 15.59 18.01 11.17
CA ARG A 2 14.56 17.21 10.48
C ARG A 2 15.08 15.79 10.36
N ARG A 3 14.48 14.86 11.11
CA ARG A 3 14.88 13.46 11.16
C ARG A 3 14.64 12.85 9.79
N LYS A 4 15.70 12.29 9.19
CA LYS A 4 15.63 11.45 7.98
C LYS A 4 14.90 10.15 8.36
N GLY A 5 13.57 10.14 8.36
CA GLY A 5 12.81 8.94 8.76
C GLY A 5 11.34 8.93 8.37
N ASP A 6 10.74 10.07 8.02
CA ASP A 6 9.30 10.18 7.75
C ASP A 6 8.91 9.80 6.31
N LEU A 7 9.31 8.61 5.85
CA LEU A 7 8.63 8.07 4.68
C LEU A 7 7.19 7.76 5.08
N PRO A 8 6.19 8.22 4.31
CA PRO A 8 4.80 7.99 4.66
C PRO A 8 4.55 6.47 4.67
N GLN A 9 3.89 6.01 5.74
CA GLN A 9 3.45 4.63 5.86
C GLN A 9 1.94 4.59 5.65
N LYS A 10 1.47 3.57 4.92
CA LYS A 10 0.04 3.31 4.71
C LYS A 10 -0.31 1.93 5.24
N MET A 11 -1.58 1.74 5.58
CA MET A 11 -2.11 0.44 5.98
C MET A 11 -2.62 -0.31 4.75
N CYS A 12 -2.26 -1.59 4.63
CA CYS A 12 -2.77 -2.41 3.54
C CYS A 12 -4.26 -2.71 3.73
N ALA A 13 -5.10 -2.31 2.78
CA ALA A 13 -6.55 -2.57 2.85
C ALA A 13 -6.93 -4.06 2.82
N GLN A 14 -6.02 -4.94 2.38
CA GLN A 14 -6.26 -6.38 2.32
C GLN A 14 -5.81 -7.13 3.58
N CYS A 15 -4.59 -6.84 4.07
CA CYS A 15 -3.97 -7.62 5.15
C CYS A 15 -3.76 -6.83 6.44
N GLY A 16 -4.15 -5.55 6.47
CA GLY A 16 -4.01 -4.67 7.64
C GLY A 16 -2.57 -4.37 8.05
N ARG A 17 -1.57 -4.80 7.29
CA ARG A 17 -0.16 -4.58 7.63
C ARG A 17 0.30 -3.17 7.23
N PRO A 18 1.05 -2.47 8.08
CA PRO A 18 1.68 -1.20 7.71
C PRO A 18 2.75 -1.47 6.65
N PHE A 19 2.85 -0.58 5.67
CA PHE A 19 3.89 -0.63 4.65
C PHE A 19 4.40 0.79 4.35
N ALA A 20 5.71 0.90 4.19
CA ALA A 20 6.37 2.18 3.91
C ALA A 20 6.36 2.52 2.42
N TRP A 21 6.42 3.81 2.12
CA TRP A 21 6.63 4.34 0.77
C TRP A 21 7.83 3.67 0.08
N ARG A 22 7.69 3.42 -1.21
CA ARG A 22 8.73 2.88 -2.09
C ARG A 22 8.88 3.77 -3.29
N LYS A 23 10.11 3.94 -3.79
CA LYS A 23 10.41 4.76 -4.97
C LYS A 23 9.57 4.39 -6.21
N LYS A 24 9.25 3.11 -6.38
CA LYS A 24 8.37 2.64 -7.48
C LYS A 24 6.93 3.18 -7.41
N TRP A 25 6.53 3.73 -6.28
CA TRP A 25 5.20 4.27 -6.04
C TRP A 25 5.17 5.79 -6.05
N GLU A 26 6.27 6.48 -6.35
CA GLU A 26 6.34 7.94 -6.34
C GLU A 26 5.17 8.61 -7.08
N ARG A 27 4.79 8.09 -8.25
CA ARG A 27 3.74 8.67 -9.09
C ARG A 27 2.31 8.21 -8.76
N VAL A 28 2.18 7.12 -8.02
CA VAL A 28 0.90 6.43 -7.77
C VAL A 28 0.62 6.25 -6.27
N TRP A 29 1.43 6.86 -5.40
CA TRP A 29 1.40 6.60 -3.96
C TRP A 29 0.02 6.83 -3.36
N ASP A 30 -0.68 7.87 -3.80
CA ASP A 30 -2.06 8.17 -3.39
C ASP A 30 -3.05 7.03 -3.71
N GLU A 31 -2.88 6.36 -4.85
CA GLU A 31 -3.71 5.22 -5.27
C GLU A 31 -3.27 3.89 -4.65
N VAL A 32 -2.05 3.78 -4.13
CA VAL A 32 -1.54 2.54 -3.53
C VAL A 32 -2.20 2.30 -2.17
N ARG A 33 -3.11 1.31 -2.15
CA ARG A 33 -3.82 0.82 -0.94
C ARG A 33 -3.32 -0.52 -0.43
N TYR A 34 -2.38 -1.16 -1.14
CA TYR A 34 -1.95 -2.53 -0.87
C TYR A 34 -0.42 -2.64 -0.77
N CYS A 35 0.06 -3.42 0.19
CA CYS A 35 1.50 -3.61 0.42
C CYS A 35 2.21 -4.42 -0.69
N SER A 36 1.45 -5.19 -1.48
CA SER A 36 1.95 -6.09 -2.51
C SER A 36 0.92 -6.29 -3.63
N ASP A 37 1.41 -6.70 -4.81
CA ASP A 37 0.56 -7.07 -5.95
C ASP A 37 -0.33 -8.27 -5.66
N ARG A 38 0.11 -9.17 -4.77
CA ARG A 38 -0.73 -10.26 -4.24
C ARG A 38 -1.94 -9.70 -3.53
N CYS A 39 -1.75 -8.81 -2.56
CA CYS A 39 -2.87 -8.19 -1.83
C CYS A 39 -3.81 -7.41 -2.75
N ARG A 40 -3.27 -6.73 -3.77
CA ARG A 40 -4.08 -6.04 -4.79
C ARG A 40 -4.94 -7.02 -5.60
N THR A 41 -4.37 -8.15 -6.01
CA THR A 41 -5.08 -9.18 -6.80
C THR A 41 -6.14 -9.88 -5.95
N GLU A 42 -5.82 -10.21 -4.70
CA GLU A 42 -6.77 -10.83 -3.78
C GLU A 42 -7.95 -9.89 -3.47
N ALA A 43 -7.69 -8.60 -3.22
CA ALA A 43 -8.76 -7.62 -3.04
C ALA A 43 -9.69 -7.52 -4.26
N LYS A 44 -9.14 -7.58 -5.48
CA LYS A 44 -9.93 -7.63 -6.72
C LYS A 44 -10.75 -8.93 -6.84
N ARG A 45 -10.24 -10.05 -6.32
CA ARG A 45 -10.95 -11.34 -6.31
C ARG A 45 -12.07 -11.34 -5.29
N GLU A 46 -11.86 -10.77 -4.10
CA GLU A 46 -12.91 -10.61 -3.09
C GLU A 46 -14.04 -9.72 -3.58
N ALA A 47 -13.71 -8.59 -4.23
CA ALA A 47 -14.73 -7.70 -4.81
C ALA A 47 -15.61 -8.35 -5.89
N ARG A 48 -15.14 -9.42 -6.56
CA ARG A 48 -15.90 -10.17 -7.57
C ARG A 48 -16.71 -11.34 -6.98
N LYS A 49 -16.49 -11.67 -5.70
CA LYS A 49 -17.23 -12.72 -4.99
C LYS A 49 -18.50 -12.21 -4.31
N SER A 50 -18.66 -10.89 -4.21
CA SER A 50 -19.82 -10.23 -3.61
C SER A 50 -20.83 -9.78 -4.65
#